data_AF-A0AAW4KSH2-F1
#
_entry.id   AF-A0AAW4KSH2-F1
#
_cell.length_a   1.000
_cell.length_b   1.000
_cell.length_c   1.000
_cell.angle_alpha   90.00
_cell.angle_beta   90.00
_cell.angle_gamma   90.00
#
_symmetry.space_group_name_H-M   'P 1'
#
loop_
_entity.id
_entity.type
_entity.pdbx_description
1 polymer ?
#
loop_
_entity_poly.entity_id
_entity_poly.type
_entity_poly.pdbx_seq_one_letter_code
_entity_poly.pdbx_strand_id
1 'polypeptide(L)'
;HHSKLRGRGVDFDQVRVYQAGDDVRTIDWRVTARTQEPHTKLFHEERERPIFIMVEQSCRLFFGSGQMFKSVLAAQAASLIGWAALGHNDRVGGLVFGDSEHYEIKPRRSKQSLLQL
;
A
#
# COMPACT_ATOMS: atom_id res chain seq x y z
N HIS A 1 29.04 -2.41 11.00
CA HIS A 1 27.88 -1.66 11.53
C HIS A 1 26.62 -2.09 10.78
N HIS A 2 25.72 -2.80 11.47
CA HIS A 2 24.47 -3.33 10.90
C HIS A 2 23.40 -2.23 10.84
N SER A 3 22.92 -1.91 9.63
CA SER A 3 21.68 -1.13 9.47
C SER A 3 20.48 -2.07 9.56
N LYS A 4 19.66 -1.89 10.59
CA LYS A 4 18.36 -2.53 10.81
C LYS A 4 17.25 -1.72 10.13
N LEU A 5 17.20 -1.73 8.80
CA LEU A 5 16.02 -1.24 8.07
C LEU A 5 15.49 -2.36 7.18
N ARG A 6 14.57 -3.14 7.76
CA ARG A 6 13.63 -3.95 6.97
C ARG A 6 12.57 -2.99 6.43
N GLY A 7 12.66 -2.67 5.16
CA GLY A 7 11.58 -2.01 4.43
C GLY A 7 12.01 -1.58 3.03
N ARG A 8 11.16 -1.92 2.05
CA ARG A 8 11.03 -1.39 0.69
C ARG A 8 11.75 -2.19 -0.40
N GLY A 9 10.95 -2.83 -1.25
CA GLY A 9 11.39 -3.34 -2.54
C GLY A 9 11.87 -2.15 -3.35
N VAL A 10 13.12 -2.23 -3.78
CA VAL A 10 13.75 -1.22 -4.61
C VAL A 10 13.78 -1.81 -6.00
N ASP A 11 12.83 -1.40 -6.85
CA ASP A 11 12.77 -1.91 -8.20
C ASP A 11 13.77 -1.14 -9.07
N PHE A 12 14.52 -1.87 -9.88
CA PHE A 12 15.37 -1.26 -10.89
C PHE A 12 14.49 -0.49 -11.87
N ASP A 13 14.75 0.80 -12.02
CA ASP A 13 13.99 1.69 -12.90
C ASP A 13 14.67 1.75 -14.27
N GLN A 14 15.87 2.35 -14.31
CA GLN A 14 16.64 2.50 -15.55
C GLN A 14 18.13 2.71 -15.26
N VAL A 15 18.96 2.58 -16.30
CA VAL A 15 20.35 3.06 -16.29
C VAL A 15 20.41 4.37 -17.06
N ARG A 16 21.03 5.41 -16.49
CA ARG A 16 21.29 6.69 -17.17
C ARG A 16 22.75 7.10 -17.05
N VAL A 17 23.20 8.04 -17.88
CA VAL A 17 24.51 8.68 -17.72
C VAL A 17 24.61 9.33 -16.34
N TYR A 18 25.76 9.16 -15.71
CA TYR A 18 26.08 9.73 -14.40
C TYR A 18 25.99 11.25 -14.44
N GLN A 19 25.40 11.82 -13.40
CA GLN A 19 25.36 13.27 -13.19
C GLN A 19 26.08 13.62 -11.89
N ALA A 20 26.72 14.78 -11.87
CA ALA A 20 27.38 15.28 -10.66
C ALA A 20 26.35 15.39 -9.52
N GLY A 21 26.58 14.66 -8.43
CA GLY A 21 25.65 14.54 -7.30
C GLY A 21 25.04 13.14 -7.15
N ASP A 22 25.17 12.27 -8.15
CA ASP A 22 24.80 10.86 -8.03
C ASP A 22 25.71 10.13 -7.02
N ASP A 23 25.16 9.17 -6.27
CA ASP A 23 25.95 8.31 -5.39
C ASP A 23 26.84 7.39 -6.23
N VAL A 24 28.16 7.47 -6.05
CA VAL A 24 29.15 6.63 -6.75
C VAL A 24 28.90 5.13 -6.54
N ARG A 25 28.25 4.74 -5.44
CA ARG A 25 27.89 3.33 -5.16
C ARG A 25 26.82 2.77 -6.07
N THR A 26 26.02 3.61 -6.73
CA THR A 26 24.96 3.17 -7.65
C THR A 26 25.42 3.10 -9.09
N ILE A 27 26.72 3.33 -9.38
CA ILE A 27 27.26 3.24 -10.74
C ILE A 27 27.23 1.78 -11.25
N ASP A 28 26.68 1.60 -12.45
CA ASP A 28 26.77 0.35 -13.19
C ASP A 28 28.13 0.26 -13.88
N TRP A 29 29.08 -0.42 -13.24
CA TRP A 29 30.43 -0.61 -13.80
C TRP A 29 30.44 -1.45 -15.08
N ARG A 30 29.45 -2.33 -15.30
CA ARG A 30 29.39 -3.19 -16.48
C ARG A 30 28.95 -2.41 -17.71
N VAL A 31 27.92 -1.56 -17.57
CA VAL A 31 27.49 -0.65 -18.65
C VAL A 31 28.60 0.37 -18.91
N THR A 32 29.16 0.96 -17.85
CA THR A 32 30.27 1.93 -17.92
C THR A 32 31.47 1.37 -18.68
N ALA A 33 31.88 0.13 -18.41
CA ALA A 33 33.00 -0.50 -19.12
C ALA A 33 32.74 -0.69 -20.62
N ARG A 34 31.48 -0.94 -21.01
CA ARG A 34 31.10 -1.12 -22.42
C ARG A 34 30.96 0.21 -23.17
N THR A 35 30.46 1.25 -22.51
CA THR A 35 30.21 2.57 -23.11
C THR A 35 31.38 3.53 -22.97
N GLN A 36 32.35 3.23 -22.09
CA GLN A 36 33.44 4.13 -21.69
C GLN A 36 32.95 5.47 -21.07
N GLU A 37 31.70 5.49 -20.59
CA GLU A 37 31.07 6.65 -19.97
C GLU A 37 30.41 6.22 -18.66
N PRO A 38 30.57 6.94 -17.53
CA PRO A 38 29.97 6.53 -16.26
C PRO A 38 28.43 6.51 -16.31
N HIS A 39 27.83 5.42 -15.84
CA HIS A 39 26.37 5.23 -15.82
C HIS A 39 25.85 4.92 -14.42
N THR A 40 24.79 5.58 -13.99
CA THR A 40 24.14 5.41 -12.68
C THR A 40 22.89 4.52 -12.82
N LYS A 41 22.75 3.52 -11.94
CA LYS A 41 21.49 2.77 -11.76
C LYS A 41 20.51 3.62 -10.98
N LEU A 42 19.37 3.90 -11.58
CA LEU A 42 18.22 4.45 -10.90
C LEU A 42 17.33 3.32 -10.39
N PHE A 43 16.78 3.59 -9.24
CA PHE A 43 16.01 2.65 -8.45
C PHE A 43 14.74 3.37 -8.00
N HIS A 44 13.58 2.78 -8.31
CA HIS A 44 12.31 3.27 -7.84
C HIS A 44 12.00 2.62 -6.49
N GLU A 45 11.76 3.44 -5.48
CA GLU A 45 11.34 2.94 -4.17
C GLU A 45 9.85 2.60 -4.23
N GLU A 46 9.50 1.32 -4.43
CA GLU A 46 8.09 0.91 -4.36
C GLU A 46 7.66 0.94 -2.88
N ARG A 47 6.97 2.01 -2.50
CA ARG A 47 6.33 2.11 -1.19
C ARG A 47 5.00 1.37 -1.26
N GLU A 48 4.98 0.11 -0.84
CA GLU A 48 3.72 -0.55 -0.50
C GLU A 48 2.99 0.29 0.56
N ARG A 49 1.80 0.81 0.23
CA ARG A 49 0.92 1.53 1.17
C ARG A 49 -0.27 0.65 1.51
N PRO A 50 -0.15 -0.29 2.46
CA PRO A 50 -1.32 -1.05 2.88
C PRO A 50 -2.32 -0.12 3.58
N ILE A 51 -3.56 -0.15 3.10
CA ILE A 51 -4.69 0.54 3.72
C ILE A 51 -5.40 -0.45 4.64
N PHE A 52 -5.59 -0.05 5.89
CA PHE A 52 -6.28 -0.84 6.91
C PHE A 52 -7.54 -0.09 7.36
N ILE A 53 -8.71 -0.66 7.10
CA ILE A 53 -10.01 -0.04 7.37
C ILE A 53 -10.59 -0.65 8.64
N MET A 54 -11.02 0.17 9.59
CA MET A 54 -11.75 -0.29 10.78
C MET A 54 -13.21 0.11 10.66
N VAL A 55 -14.11 -0.85 10.77
CA VAL A 55 -15.56 -0.66 10.62
C VAL A 55 -16.27 -1.17 11.87
N GLU A 56 -16.94 -0.27 12.58
CA GLU A 56 -17.76 -0.66 13.72
C GLU A 56 -19.15 -1.12 13.23
N GLN A 57 -19.59 -2.26 13.74
CA GLN A 57 -20.91 -2.88 13.52
C GLN A 57 -21.55 -3.27 14.85
N SER A 58 -21.42 -2.39 15.85
CA SER A 58 -22.05 -2.55 17.17
C SER A 58 -23.49 -2.02 17.18
N CYS A 59 -24.24 -2.39 18.22
CA CYS A 59 -25.58 -1.85 18.47
C CYS A 59 -25.62 -0.30 18.49
N ARG A 60 -24.49 0.37 18.79
CA ARG A 60 -24.38 1.83 18.82
C ARG A 60 -24.54 2.45 17.43
N LEU A 61 -24.33 1.70 16.36
CA LEU A 61 -24.52 2.20 15.00
C LEU A 61 -25.89 1.81 14.41
N PHE A 62 -26.71 1.05 15.15
CA PHE A 62 -28.02 0.56 14.69
C PHE A 62 -29.12 1.60 14.95
N PHE A 63 -28.83 2.84 14.57
CA PHE A 63 -29.79 3.93 14.53
C PHE A 63 -29.46 4.87 13.36
N GLY A 64 -30.41 5.69 12.95
CA GLY A 64 -30.27 6.59 11.81
C GLY A 64 -31.25 7.74 11.84
N SER A 65 -30.99 8.79 11.05
CA SER A 65 -31.83 9.99 10.96
C SER A 65 -32.96 9.91 9.94
N GLY A 66 -33.15 8.75 9.28
CA GLY A 66 -34.31 8.49 8.44
C GLY A 66 -34.05 7.64 7.20
N GLN A 67 -32.90 7.79 6.53
CA GLN A 67 -32.63 7.11 5.25
C GLN A 67 -31.85 5.79 5.38
N MET A 68 -30.96 5.71 6.38
CA MET A 68 -30.19 4.50 6.66
C MET A 68 -29.63 4.54 8.08
N PHE A 69 -29.24 3.38 8.59
CA PHE A 69 -28.49 3.30 9.84
C PHE A 69 -27.04 3.75 9.64
N LYS A 70 -26.42 4.25 10.71
CA LYS A 70 -25.00 4.59 10.73
C LYS A 70 -24.12 3.38 10.39
N SER A 71 -24.55 2.17 10.74
CA SER A 71 -23.87 0.90 10.40
C SER A 71 -23.79 0.68 8.88
N VAL A 72 -24.87 0.98 8.17
CA VAL A 72 -24.95 0.88 6.71
C VAL A 72 -24.05 1.94 6.07
N LEU A 73 -24.09 3.18 6.57
CA LEU A 73 -23.23 4.26 6.08
C LEU A 73 -21.74 3.93 6.29
N ALA A 74 -21.37 3.37 7.44
CA ALA A 74 -20.01 2.94 7.75
C ALA A 74 -19.53 1.85 6.78
N ALA A 75 -20.36 0.83 6.52
CA ALA A 75 -20.06 -0.22 5.55
C ALA A 75 -19.91 0.34 4.11
N GLN A 76 -20.78 1.27 3.70
CA GLN A 76 -20.69 1.91 2.39
C GLN A 76 -19.39 2.73 2.24
N ALA A 77 -19.05 3.52 3.25
CA ALA A 77 -17.81 4.30 3.25
C ALA A 77 -16.57 3.39 3.18
N ALA A 78 -16.55 2.32 3.98
CA ALA A 78 -15.48 1.32 3.96
C ALA A 78 -15.34 0.65 2.58
N SER A 79 -16.45 0.27 1.96
CA SER A 79 -16.48 -0.31 0.62
C SER A 79 -15.90 0.66 -0.42
N LEU A 80 -16.34 1.93 -0.42
CA LEU A 80 -15.83 2.94 -1.35
C LEU A 80 -14.33 3.18 -1.19
N ILE A 81 -13.84 3.31 0.05
CA ILE A 81 -12.41 3.47 0.34
C ILE A 81 -11.64 2.23 -0.11
N GLY A 82 -12.14 1.03 0.18
CA GLY A 82 -11.47 -0.21 -0.19
C GLY A 82 -11.40 -0.44 -1.70
N TRP A 83 -12.46 -0.10 -2.43
CA TRP A 83 -12.46 -0.18 -3.89
C TRP A 83 -11.53 0.87 -4.52
N ALA A 84 -11.50 2.09 -3.98
CA ALA A 84 -10.56 3.12 -4.42
C ALA A 84 -9.11 2.68 -4.20
N ALA A 85 -8.79 2.14 -3.01
CA ALA A 85 -7.48 1.59 -2.68
C ALA A 85 -7.05 0.49 -3.67
N LEU A 86 -7.92 -0.48 -3.94
CA LEU A 86 -7.64 -1.53 -4.92
C LEU A 86 -7.45 -0.97 -6.34
N GLY A 87 -8.21 0.07 -6.71
CA GLY A 87 -8.05 0.78 -7.98
C GLY A 87 -6.68 1.45 -8.14
N HIS A 88 -6.08 1.90 -7.04
CA HIS A 88 -4.72 2.44 -6.99
C HIS A 88 -3.62 1.37 -6.84
N ASN A 89 -3.99 0.07 -6.95
CA ASN A 89 -3.09 -1.06 -6.75
C ASN A 89 -2.49 -1.13 -5.33
N ASP A 90 -3.17 -0.54 -4.34
CA ASP A 90 -2.81 -0.66 -2.94
C ASP A 90 -3.35 -1.97 -2.34
N ARG A 91 -2.69 -2.48 -1.30
CA ARG A 91 -3.23 -3.59 -0.50
C ARG A 91 -4.30 -3.04 0.41
N VAL A 92 -5.47 -3.68 0.47
CA VAL A 92 -6.52 -3.32 1.43
C VAL A 92 -6.83 -4.50 2.34
N GLY A 93 -6.99 -4.21 3.63
CA GLY A 93 -7.47 -5.12 4.65
C GLY A 93 -8.18 -4.32 5.74
N GLY A 94 -8.54 -4.96 6.83
CA GLY A 94 -9.29 -4.28 7.87
C GLY A 94 -9.84 -5.16 8.96
N LEU A 95 -10.58 -4.51 9.84
CA LEU A 95 -11.23 -5.10 11.01
C LEU A 95 -12.67 -4.63 11.07
N VAL A 96 -13.60 -5.57 10.99
CA VAL A 96 -15.01 -5.32 11.29
C VAL A 96 -15.25 -5.77 12.72
N PHE A 97 -15.76 -4.91 13.59
CA PHE A 97 -15.96 -5.25 15.00
C PHE A 97 -17.34 -4.83 15.50
N GLY A 98 -17.99 -5.71 16.26
CA GLY A 98 -19.26 -5.45 16.93
C GLY A 98 -19.09 -5.36 18.44
N ASP A 99 -20.15 -5.65 19.18
CA ASP A 99 -20.17 -5.55 20.65
C ASP A 99 -19.28 -6.61 21.34
N SER A 100 -19.18 -7.81 20.76
CA SER A 100 -18.48 -8.96 21.38
C SER A 100 -17.52 -9.70 20.46
N GLU A 101 -17.62 -9.45 19.14
CA GLU A 101 -16.88 -10.21 18.12
C GLU A 101 -16.22 -9.26 17.12
N HIS A 102 -15.16 -9.75 16.49
CA HIS A 102 -14.50 -9.07 15.39
C HIS A 102 -14.08 -10.04 14.30
N TYR A 103 -13.96 -9.52 13.09
CA TYR A 103 -13.48 -10.22 11.92
C TYR A 103 -12.35 -9.41 11.28
N GLU A 104 -11.16 -10.01 11.21
CA GLU A 104 -9.96 -9.39 10.67
C GLU A 104 -9.60 -9.98 9.30
N ILE A 105 -9.29 -9.11 8.35
CA ILE A 105 -8.76 -9.47 7.05
C ILE A 105 -7.41 -8.78 6.86
N LYS A 106 -6.36 -9.58 6.64
CA LYS A 106 -5.02 -9.05 6.36
C LYS A 106 -5.01 -8.28 5.03
N PRO A 107 -4.27 -7.16 4.92
CA PRO A 107 -4.17 -6.40 3.68
C PRO A 107 -3.69 -7.22 2.48
N ARG A 108 -4.49 -7.27 1.41
CA ARG A 108 -4.18 -7.97 0.15
C ARG A 108 -4.59 -7.13 -1.05
N ARG A 109 -3.88 -7.26 -2.17
CA ARG A 109 -4.29 -6.75 -3.50
C ARG A 109 -5.31 -7.71 -4.12
N SER A 110 -6.45 -7.93 -3.47
CA SER A 110 -7.45 -8.90 -3.92
C SER A 110 -8.87 -8.39 -3.74
N LYS A 111 -9.62 -8.36 -4.83
CA LYS A 111 -11.06 -8.06 -4.84
C LYS A 111 -11.85 -9.02 -3.96
N GLN A 112 -11.51 -10.32 -3.98
CA GLN A 112 -12.17 -11.33 -3.15
C GLN A 112 -11.94 -11.07 -1.66
N SER A 113 -10.74 -10.60 -1.29
CA SER A 113 -10.43 -10.26 0.10
C SER A 113 -11.23 -9.04 0.58
N LEU A 114 -11.48 -8.06 -0.30
CA LEU A 114 -12.33 -6.91 0.04
C LEU A 114 -13.80 -7.29 0.17
N LEU A 115 -14.30 -8.24 -0.64
CA LEU A 115 -15.68 -8.72 -0.53
C LEU A 115 -15.99 -9.49 0.76
N GLN A 116 -14.96 -9.91 1.50
CA GLN A 116 -15.10 -10.55 2.80
C GLN A 116 -15.16 -9.52 3.95
N LEU A 117 -14.88 -8.24 3.65
CA LEU A 117 -14.79 -7.12 4.58
C LEU A 117 -16.12 -6.37 4.62
#